data_AF-A0A345BEQ4-F1
#
_entry.id   AF-A0A345BEQ4-F1
#
_cell.length_a   1.000
_cell.length_b   1.000
_cell.length_c   1.000
_cell.angle_alpha   90.00
_cell.angle_beta   90.00
_cell.angle_gamma   90.00
#
_symmetry.space_group_name_H-M   'P 1'
#
loop_
_entity.id
_entity.type
_entity.pdbx_description
1 polymer ?
#
loop_
_entity_poly.entity_id
_entity_poly.type
_entity_poly.pdbx_seq_one_letter_code
_entity_poly.pdbx_strand_id
1 'polypeptide(L)'
;MYKQVFVSVVLLLSLSLVQSAEDKDEVARDVGGDMADMDIMGALSDCNETFRIDMAYLLALNESGSFPDETDRTPKCYVRCVLEMVDVASADGQYDPDRTEAALMGIRGVRALSNVKETASKCADRSETCKCERSYQYIKCLMEAEIKMSEKS
;
A
#
# COMPACT_ATOMS: atom_id res chain seq x y z
N MET A 1 -26.64 26.92 -61.17
CA MET A 1 -26.72 28.04 -60.21
C MET A 1 -26.39 27.56 -58.78
N TYR A 2 -25.19 27.04 -58.55
CA TYR A 2 -24.64 26.67 -57.22
C TYR A 2 -23.59 27.69 -56.72
N LYS A 3 -23.64 28.90 -57.26
CA LYS A 3 -22.56 29.90 -57.14
C LYS A 3 -22.80 30.99 -56.08
N GLN A 4 -23.90 30.88 -55.32
CA GLN A 4 -24.29 31.84 -54.27
C GLN A 4 -24.23 31.24 -52.84
N VAL A 5 -23.97 29.93 -52.68
CA VAL A 5 -23.85 29.28 -51.36
C VAL A 5 -22.40 29.24 -50.85
N PHE A 6 -21.41 29.41 -51.74
CA PHE A 6 -19.99 29.23 -51.40
C PHE A 6 -19.32 30.45 -50.75
N VAL A 7 -19.97 31.63 -50.78
CA VAL A 7 -19.38 32.88 -50.25
C VAL A 7 -19.60 33.03 -48.74
N SER A 8 -20.60 32.36 -48.15
CA SER A 8 -20.87 32.45 -46.71
C SER A 8 -20.09 31.46 -45.83
N VAL A 9 -19.53 30.39 -46.41
CA VAL A 9 -18.75 29.39 -45.62
C VAL A 9 -17.31 29.84 -45.39
N VAL A 10 -16.76 30.66 -46.28
CA VAL A 10 -15.35 31.09 -46.24
C VAL A 10 -15.11 32.27 -45.29
N LEU A 11 -16.17 33.01 -44.90
CA LEU A 11 -16.07 34.18 -44.01
C LEU A 11 -16.27 33.86 -42.51
N LEU A 12 -16.80 32.69 -42.18
CA LEU A 12 -16.85 32.16 -40.81
C LEU A 12 -15.60 31.36 -40.40
N LEU A 13 -14.67 31.14 -41.34
CA LEU A 13 -13.30 30.66 -41.08
C LEU A 13 -12.33 31.82 -40.87
N SER A 14 -12.84 32.94 -40.36
CA SER A 14 -12.02 34.01 -39.83
C SER A 14 -11.46 33.58 -38.47
N LEU A 15 -10.27 34.10 -38.15
CA LEU A 15 -9.88 34.44 -36.77
C LEU A 15 -9.36 33.34 -35.83
N SER A 16 -8.63 32.33 -36.31
CA SER A 16 -7.78 31.54 -35.39
C SER A 16 -6.47 31.06 -36.00
N LEU A 17 -5.71 31.97 -36.62
CA LEU A 17 -4.26 31.79 -36.71
C LEU A 17 -3.57 32.73 -35.71
N VAL A 18 -2.82 32.08 -34.81
CA VAL A 18 -1.67 32.56 -34.04
C VAL A 18 -1.94 33.27 -32.70
N GLN A 19 -1.74 32.50 -31.62
CA GLN A 19 -0.86 32.80 -30.48
C GLN A 19 -0.49 31.45 -29.84
N SER A 20 0.72 30.96 -30.12
CA SER A 20 1.88 30.87 -29.19
C SER A 20 1.78 29.72 -28.17
N ALA A 21 2.84 28.91 -28.17
CA ALA A 21 3.12 27.77 -27.32
C ALA A 21 2.93 28.05 -25.82
N GLU A 22 2.27 27.14 -25.12
CA GLU A 22 2.62 26.72 -23.76
C GLU A 22 2.34 25.22 -23.62
N ASP A 23 3.40 24.50 -23.27
CA ASP A 23 3.43 23.16 -22.73
C ASP A 23 2.49 23.07 -21.50
N LYS A 24 1.67 22.02 -21.41
CA LYS A 24 1.11 21.49 -20.16
C LYS A 24 0.28 20.23 -20.46
N ASP A 25 0.87 19.09 -20.17
CA ASP A 25 0.14 17.87 -19.85
C ASP A 25 -0.97 18.19 -18.83
N GLU A 26 -2.22 18.14 -19.28
CA GLU A 26 -3.38 18.18 -18.40
C GLU A 26 -3.88 16.74 -18.21
N VAL A 27 -3.19 15.98 -17.36
CA VAL A 27 -3.81 14.81 -16.73
C VAL A 27 -4.74 15.32 -15.65
N ALA A 28 -6.03 15.30 -15.97
CA ALA A 28 -7.10 15.43 -15.00
C ALA A 28 -6.97 14.35 -13.93
N ARG A 29 -6.83 14.76 -12.67
CA ARG A 29 -7.36 14.08 -11.48
C ARG A 29 -7.30 15.00 -10.28
N ASP A 30 -8.40 15.71 -10.04
CA ASP A 30 -8.81 16.06 -8.68
C ASP A 30 -10.07 15.24 -8.37
N VAL A 31 -9.89 14.21 -7.56
CA VAL A 31 -10.93 13.66 -6.68
C VAL A 31 -10.21 13.38 -5.37
N GLY A 32 -10.48 14.21 -4.37
CA GLY A 32 -9.96 14.05 -3.02
C GLY A 32 -10.25 12.67 -2.43
N GLY A 33 -9.23 12.14 -1.76
CA GLY A 33 -9.27 10.95 -0.92
C GLY A 33 -7.84 10.54 -0.57
N ASP A 34 -7.30 11.06 0.55
CA ASP A 34 -5.99 10.72 1.13
C ASP A 34 -5.91 9.28 1.66
N MET A 35 -6.26 8.31 0.80
CA MET A 35 -6.03 6.87 0.91
C MET A 35 -5.47 6.33 -0.42
N ALA A 36 -4.95 7.21 -1.28
CA ALA A 36 -4.40 6.87 -2.57
C ALA A 36 -2.98 6.29 -2.40
N ASP A 37 -2.85 4.99 -2.69
CA ASP A 37 -1.63 4.23 -2.94
C ASP A 37 -0.51 4.32 -1.90
N MET A 38 -0.66 3.60 -0.78
CA MET A 38 0.54 2.99 -0.20
C MET A 38 1.11 2.02 -1.23
N ASP A 39 2.31 2.30 -1.74
CA ASP A 39 3.00 1.43 -2.69
C ASP A 39 3.57 0.19 -1.98
N ILE A 40 2.67 -0.68 -1.55
CA ILE A 40 3.02 -1.90 -0.83
C ILE A 40 3.85 -2.82 -1.72
N MET A 41 3.55 -2.88 -3.02
CA MET A 41 4.28 -3.74 -3.96
C MET A 41 5.71 -3.23 -4.17
N GLY A 42 5.90 -1.91 -4.29
CA GLY A 42 7.22 -1.28 -4.28
C GLY A 42 7.98 -1.57 -2.99
N ALA A 43 7.34 -1.38 -1.83
CA ALA A 43 7.95 -1.69 -0.54
C ALA A 43 8.39 -3.17 -0.42
N LEU A 44 7.54 -4.11 -0.86
CA LEU A 44 7.85 -5.54 -0.88
C LEU A 44 9.06 -5.85 -1.77
N SER A 45 9.17 -5.18 -2.93
CA SER A 45 10.28 -5.33 -3.88
C SER A 45 11.58 -4.74 -3.31
N ASP A 46 11.55 -3.48 -2.90
CA ASP A 46 12.73 -2.73 -2.42
C ASP A 46 13.32 -3.37 -1.17
N CYS A 47 12.46 -3.80 -0.23
CA CYS A 47 12.91 -4.48 0.97
C CYS A 47 13.55 -5.84 0.68
N ASN A 48 13.17 -6.51 -0.40
CA ASN A 48 13.76 -7.78 -0.80
C ASN A 48 15.18 -7.62 -1.37
N GLU A 49 15.53 -6.45 -1.90
CA GLU A 49 16.89 -6.15 -2.34
C GLU A 49 17.89 -6.15 -1.18
N THR A 50 17.44 -5.67 -0.01
CA THR A 50 18.27 -5.58 1.20
C THR A 50 18.15 -6.82 2.09
N PHE A 51 16.92 -7.31 2.30
CA PHE A 51 16.60 -8.46 3.13
C PHE A 51 15.97 -9.53 2.24
N ARG A 52 16.82 -10.29 1.54
CA ARG A 52 16.36 -11.36 0.66
C ARG A 52 15.59 -12.41 1.44
N ILE A 53 14.34 -12.64 1.05
CA ILE A 53 13.47 -13.64 1.67
C ILE A 53 13.08 -14.72 0.67
N ASP A 54 12.80 -15.91 1.20
CA ASP A 54 12.11 -16.96 0.45
C ASP A 54 10.59 -16.73 0.57
N MET A 55 9.87 -16.92 -0.55
CA MET A 55 8.42 -16.80 -0.58
C MET A 55 7.72 -17.75 0.41
N ALA A 56 8.34 -18.87 0.77
CA ALA A 56 7.84 -19.80 1.77
C ALA A 56 7.61 -19.13 3.15
N TYR A 57 8.40 -18.11 3.50
CA TYR A 57 8.18 -17.35 4.75
C TYR A 57 6.88 -16.56 4.72
N LEU A 58 6.59 -15.87 3.61
CA LEU A 58 5.35 -15.09 3.47
C LEU A 58 4.12 -15.98 3.36
N LEU A 59 4.22 -17.11 2.65
CA LEU A 59 3.15 -18.09 2.55
C LEU A 59 2.82 -18.70 3.92
N ALA A 60 3.84 -19.17 4.64
CA ALA A 60 3.64 -19.73 5.98
C ALA A 60 3.09 -18.70 6.98
N LEU A 61 3.54 -17.45 6.90
CA LEU A 61 3.02 -16.36 7.72
C LEU A 61 1.52 -16.12 7.46
N ASN A 62 1.12 -16.10 6.19
CA ASN A 62 -0.29 -15.92 5.81
C ASN A 62 -1.17 -17.12 6.18
N GLU A 63 -0.63 -18.34 6.10
CA GLU A 63 -1.40 -19.57 6.38
C GLU A 63 -1.49 -19.92 7.86
N SER A 64 -0.41 -19.70 8.62
CA SER A 64 -0.26 -20.16 10.01
C SER A 64 -0.08 -19.03 11.03
N GLY A 65 0.13 -17.80 10.57
CA GLY A 65 0.51 -16.68 11.42
C GLY A 65 1.97 -16.69 11.87
N SER A 66 2.80 -17.65 11.42
CA SER A 66 4.19 -17.79 11.86
C SER A 66 5.16 -18.11 10.72
N PHE A 67 6.43 -17.75 10.90
CA PHE A 67 7.51 -18.16 10.01
C PHE A 67 7.94 -19.63 10.23
N PRO A 68 8.41 -20.33 9.18
CA PRO A 68 8.87 -21.72 9.29
C PRO A 68 10.12 -21.88 10.17
N ASP A 69 11.01 -20.88 10.16
CA ASP A 69 12.13 -20.78 11.09
C ASP A 69 12.10 -19.40 11.76
N GLU A 70 11.63 -19.34 13.01
CA GLU A 70 11.62 -18.10 13.79
C GLU A 70 12.99 -17.72 14.36
N THR A 71 14.03 -18.52 14.15
CA THR A 71 15.40 -18.11 14.53
C THR A 71 16.06 -17.26 13.45
N ASP A 72 15.58 -17.34 12.20
CA ASP A 72 16.08 -16.51 11.11
C ASP A 72 15.64 -15.06 11.29
N ARG A 73 16.65 -14.18 11.34
CA ARG A 73 16.47 -12.74 11.52
C ARG A 73 16.11 -12.03 10.22
N THR A 74 16.52 -12.56 9.07
CA THR A 74 16.37 -11.93 7.76
C THR A 74 14.90 -11.65 7.42
N PRO A 75 13.98 -12.63 7.46
CA PRO A 75 12.56 -12.39 7.14
C PRO A 75 11.88 -11.47 8.16
N LYS A 76 12.34 -11.45 9.42
CA LYS A 76 11.84 -10.51 10.43
C LYS A 76 12.24 -9.07 10.09
N CYS A 77 13.47 -8.87 9.63
CA CYS A 77 13.93 -7.55 9.19
C CYS A 77 13.31 -7.12 7.86
N TYR A 78 12.96 -8.06 6.98
CA TYR A 78 12.14 -7.79 5.80
C TYR A 78 10.77 -7.22 6.20
N VAL A 79 10.06 -7.88 7.13
CA VAL A 79 8.78 -7.37 7.65
C VAL A 79 8.94 -5.97 8.23
N ARG A 80 9.97 -5.73 9.05
CA ARG A 80 10.25 -4.38 9.57
C ARG A 80 10.40 -3.36 8.44
N CYS A 81 11.23 -3.66 7.43
CA CYS A 81 11.48 -2.76 6.31
C CYS A 81 10.17 -2.40 5.59
N VAL A 82 9.32 -3.38 5.31
CA VAL A 82 8.05 -3.13 4.62
C VAL A 82 7.15 -2.23 5.45
N LEU A 83 7.01 -2.48 6.76
CA LEU A 83 6.18 -1.66 7.63
C LEU A 83 6.69 -0.23 7.79
N GLU A 84 8.01 -0.04 7.81
CA GLU A 84 8.63 1.29 7.84
C GLU A 84 8.41 2.03 6.51
N MET A 85 8.51 1.34 5.37
CA MET A 85 8.30 1.93 4.04
C MET A 85 6.87 2.40 3.79
N VAL A 86 5.88 1.73 4.37
CA VAL A 86 4.45 2.09 4.22
C VAL A 86 3.90 2.88 5.42
N ASP A 87 4.78 3.45 6.24
CA ASP A 87 4.43 4.26 7.43
C ASP A 87 3.56 3.54 8.49
N VAL A 88 3.50 2.21 8.47
CA VAL A 88 2.84 1.43 9.53
C VAL A 88 3.69 1.40 10.80
N ALA A 89 5.02 1.36 10.65
CA ALA A 89 5.96 1.38 11.76
C ALA A 89 6.85 2.62 11.68
N SER A 90 7.00 3.34 12.78
CA SER A 90 8.02 4.38 12.88
C SER A 90 9.42 3.77 12.97
N ALA A 91 10.46 4.56 12.72
CA ALA A 91 11.85 4.14 12.93
C ALA A 91 12.13 3.70 14.39
N ASP A 92 11.39 4.22 15.36
CA ASP A 92 11.46 3.83 16.78
C ASP A 92 10.60 2.60 17.09
N GLY A 93 9.93 2.05 16.08
CA GLY A 93 8.97 0.94 16.05
C GLY A 93 7.81 1.09 17.00
N GLN A 94 7.21 2.28 16.95
CA GLN A 94 5.81 2.47 17.30
C GLN A 94 4.97 2.10 16.07
N TYR A 95 3.80 1.52 16.28
CA TYR A 95 2.90 1.10 15.19
C TYR A 95 1.69 2.01 15.10
N ASP A 96 1.29 2.36 13.88
CA ASP A 96 0.09 3.16 13.61
C ASP A 96 -1.08 2.24 13.23
N PRO A 97 -2.12 2.13 14.08
CA PRO A 97 -3.27 1.28 13.81
C PRO A 97 -4.10 1.70 12.59
N ASP A 98 -4.18 3.00 12.31
CA ASP A 98 -4.92 3.53 11.15
C ASP A 98 -4.18 3.20 9.85
N ARG A 99 -2.85 3.36 9.84
CA ARG A 99 -2.01 2.93 8.70
C ARG A 99 -2.05 1.42 8.50
N THR A 100 -2.08 0.65 9.58
CA THR A 100 -2.17 -0.81 9.53
C THR A 100 -3.46 -1.26 8.85
N GLU A 101 -4.59 -0.66 9.21
CA GLU A 101 -5.88 -0.95 8.58
C GLU A 101 -5.85 -0.65 7.08
N ALA A 102 -5.36 0.52 6.69
CA ALA A 102 -5.23 0.88 5.29
C ALA A 102 -4.28 -0.07 4.52
N ALA A 103 -3.18 -0.51 5.13
CA ALA A 103 -2.20 -1.38 4.48
C ALA A 103 -2.77 -2.78 4.24
N LEU A 104 -3.46 -3.36 5.24
CA LEU A 104 -4.09 -4.67 5.11
C LEU A 104 -5.23 -4.67 4.09
N MET A 105 -5.97 -3.57 3.97
CA MET A 105 -6.99 -3.41 2.91
C MET A 105 -6.37 -3.36 1.50
N GLY A 106 -5.15 -2.81 1.37
CA GLY A 106 -4.45 -2.66 0.10
C GLY A 106 -3.85 -3.95 -0.50
N ILE A 107 -3.56 -4.96 0.33
CA ILE A 107 -2.86 -6.19 -0.11
C ILE A 107 -3.76 -7.17 -0.90
N ARG A 108 -5.09 -6.92 -0.96
CA ARG A 108 -6.12 -7.79 -1.57
C ARG A 108 -6.08 -9.24 -1.05
N GLY A 109 -7.08 -9.60 -0.24
CA GLY A 109 -7.40 -11.02 0.05
C GLY A 109 -7.28 -11.43 1.51
N VAL A 110 -6.82 -10.54 2.39
CA VAL A 110 -6.90 -10.70 3.85
C VAL A 110 -8.39 -10.80 4.22
N ARG A 111 -8.77 -11.93 4.80
CA ARG A 111 -10.13 -12.17 5.29
C ARG A 111 -10.40 -11.11 6.34
N ALA A 112 -11.37 -10.24 6.06
CA ALA A 112 -11.56 -9.00 6.81
C ALA A 112 -11.68 -9.27 8.31
N LEU A 113 -10.62 -8.95 9.07
CA LEU A 113 -10.78 -8.57 10.47
C LEU A 113 -11.83 -7.44 10.47
N SER A 114 -13.02 -7.67 11.03
CA SER A 114 -14.06 -6.64 11.11
C SER A 114 -13.67 -5.48 12.04
N ASN A 115 -12.56 -5.63 12.77
CA ASN A 115 -12.02 -4.68 13.73
C ASN A 115 -10.47 -4.58 13.60
N VAL A 116 -9.96 -4.37 12.39
CA VAL A 116 -8.50 -4.27 12.13
C VAL A 116 -7.84 -3.27 13.07
N LYS A 117 -8.35 -2.04 13.15
CA LYS A 117 -7.76 -0.97 13.98
C LYS A 117 -7.66 -1.35 15.46
N GLU A 118 -8.71 -1.97 16.01
CA GLU A 118 -8.72 -2.41 17.41
C GLU A 118 -7.69 -3.52 17.64
N THR A 119 -7.61 -4.48 16.73
CA THR A 119 -6.65 -5.59 16.78
C THR A 119 -5.21 -5.07 16.65
N ALA A 120 -4.97 -4.16 15.71
CA ALA A 120 -3.70 -3.47 15.52
C ALA A 120 -3.26 -2.71 16.78
N SER A 121 -4.19 -2.02 17.45
CA SER A 121 -3.91 -1.33 18.71
C SER A 121 -3.50 -2.30 19.82
N LYS A 122 -4.16 -3.47 19.92
CA LYS A 122 -3.81 -4.51 20.90
C LYS A 122 -2.46 -5.15 20.61
N CYS A 123 -2.11 -5.33 19.33
CA CYS A 123 -0.85 -5.91 18.91
C CYS A 123 0.33 -4.93 19.04
N ALA A 124 0.08 -3.61 19.13
CA ALA A 124 1.11 -2.57 19.12
C ALA A 124 1.89 -2.43 20.45
N ASP A 125 1.32 -2.86 21.58
CA ASP A 125 2.02 -2.84 22.88
C ASP A 125 3.07 -3.95 22.93
N ARG A 126 4.32 -3.59 22.62
CA ARG A 126 5.43 -4.52 22.41
C ARG A 126 6.70 -4.07 23.13
N SER A 127 7.45 -5.03 23.66
CA SER A 127 8.65 -4.77 24.49
C SER A 127 9.95 -5.36 23.93
N GLU A 128 9.91 -5.94 22.73
CA GLU A 128 11.10 -6.49 22.09
C GLU A 128 12.14 -5.40 21.81
N THR A 129 13.37 -5.62 22.28
CA THR A 129 14.49 -4.69 22.07
C THR A 129 14.98 -4.69 20.62
N CYS A 130 14.90 -5.83 19.94
CA CYS A 130 15.24 -5.97 18.54
C CYS A 130 14.08 -5.47 17.68
N LYS A 131 14.29 -4.39 16.91
CA LYS A 131 13.25 -3.83 16.03
C LYS A 131 12.69 -4.83 15.00
N CYS A 132 13.53 -5.71 14.46
CA CYS A 132 13.07 -6.75 13.53
C CYS A 132 12.17 -7.77 14.23
N GLU A 133 12.56 -8.19 15.45
CA GLU A 133 11.73 -9.09 16.26
C GLU A 133 10.39 -8.44 16.58
N ARG A 134 10.42 -7.18 17.02
CA ARG A 134 9.21 -6.42 17.36
C ARG A 134 8.23 -6.36 16.20
N SER A 135 8.71 -6.04 14.99
CA SER A 135 7.86 -5.96 13.79
C SER A 135 7.35 -7.33 13.34
N TYR A 136 8.15 -8.38 13.46
CA TYR A 136 7.68 -9.73 13.21
C TYR A 136 6.53 -10.09 14.16
N GLN A 137 6.72 -9.87 15.45
CA GLN A 137 5.72 -10.21 16.45
C GLN A 137 4.43 -9.39 16.33
N TYR A 138 4.54 -8.14 15.87
CA TYR A 138 3.40 -7.31 15.53
C TYR A 138 2.54 -7.96 14.43
N ILE A 139 3.15 -8.32 13.30
CA ILE A 139 2.41 -8.95 12.19
C ILE A 139 1.93 -10.35 12.55
N LYS A 140 2.72 -11.15 13.26
CA LYS A 140 2.29 -12.45 13.80
C LYS A 140 1.00 -12.31 14.62
N CYS A 141 0.93 -11.32 15.50
CA CYS A 141 -0.26 -11.05 16.29
C CYS A 141 -1.49 -10.72 15.41
N LEU A 142 -1.32 -9.91 14.36
CA LEU A 142 -2.40 -9.59 13.42
C LEU A 142 -2.89 -10.82 12.65
N MET A 143 -1.96 -11.60 12.07
CA MET A 143 -2.29 -12.80 11.29
C MET A 143 -2.94 -13.88 12.15
N GLU A 144 -2.44 -14.11 13.37
CA GLU A 144 -3.07 -15.04 14.30
C GLU A 144 -4.49 -14.59 14.69
N ALA A 145 -4.72 -13.29 14.85
CA ALA A 145 -6.05 -12.77 15.14
C ALA A 145 -7.02 -13.01 13.97
N GLU A 146 -6.55 -12.80 12.74
CA GLU A 146 -7.33 -13.05 11.52
C GLU A 146 -7.72 -14.52 11.37
N ILE A 147 -6.76 -15.42 11.57
CA ILE A 147 -6.99 -16.87 11.52
C ILE A 147 -8.02 -17.27 12.57
N LYS A 148 -7.83 -16.83 13.83
CA LYS A 148 -8.77 -17.09 14.94
C LYS A 148 -10.17 -16.55 14.69
N MET A 149 -10.33 -15.46 13.94
CA MET A 149 -11.63 -14.92 13.55
C MET A 149 -12.27 -15.69 12.40
N SER A 150 -11.46 -16.15 11.46
CA SER A 150 -11.90 -16.96 10.31
C SER A 150 -12.39 -18.34 10.72
N GLU A 151 -11.78 -18.97 11.73
CA GLU A 151 -12.22 -20.27 12.27
C GLU A 151 -13.55 -20.23 13.04
N LYS A 152 -13.93 -19.04 13.53
CA LYS A 152 -15.16 -18.84 14.32
C LYS A 152 -16.37 -18.41 13.48
N SER A 153 -16.17 -18.12 12.20
CA SER A 153 -17.19 -17.65 11.25
C SER A 153 -17.80 -18.82 10.49
#